data_AF-E2B994-F1
#
_entry.id   AF-E2B994-F1
#
_cell.length_a   1.000
_cell.length_b   1.000
_cell.length_c   1.000
_cell.angle_alpha   90.00
_cell.angle_beta   90.00
_cell.angle_gamma   90.00
#
_symmetry.space_group_name_H-M   'P 1'
#
loop_
_entity.id
_entity.type
_entity.pdbx_description
1 polymer ?
#
loop_
_entity_poly.entity_id
_entity_poly.type
_entity_poly.pdbx_seq_one_letter_code
_entity_poly.pdbx_strand_id
1 'polypeptide(L)'
;LCRMCGKLTLNGVDIFSAEGTELKLKEKINLHVPISILMDDAMPRKVCIECCNELDKRHLFIVLYLKTNIELMKFLNIENK
;
A
#
# COMPACT_ATOMS: atom_id res chain seq x y z
N LEU A 1 -15.41 -10.00 -0.04
CA LEU A 1 -15.39 -8.52 -0.01
C LEU A 1 -13.95 -8.07 -0.12
N CYS A 2 -13.69 -6.93 -0.77
CA CYS A 2 -12.37 -6.30 -0.78
C CYS A 2 -12.10 -5.59 0.56
N ARG A 3 -10.91 -5.78 1.12
CA ARG A 3 -10.46 -5.17 2.38
C ARG A 3 -10.39 -3.65 2.34
N MET A 4 -10.08 -3.08 1.17
CA MET A 4 -9.88 -1.64 1.01
C MET A 4 -11.15 -0.88 0.62
N CYS A 5 -11.94 -1.40 -0.32
CA CYS A 5 -13.11 -0.70 -0.84
C CYS A 5 -14.46 -1.31 -0.45
N GLY A 6 -14.47 -2.45 0.24
CA GLY A 6 -15.70 -3.12 0.69
C GLY A 6 -16.53 -3.77 -0.41
N LYS A 7 -16.17 -3.64 -1.69
CA LYS A 7 -16.94 -4.22 -2.80
C LYS A 7 -16.85 -5.75 -2.80
N LEU A 8 -17.91 -6.41 -3.25
CA LEU A 8 -17.85 -7.84 -3.58
C LEU A 8 -16.84 -8.04 -4.70
N THR A 9 -15.97 -9.02 -4.54
CA THR A 9 -14.98 -9.38 -5.55
C THR A 9 -14.83 -10.89 -5.57
N LEU A 10 -14.97 -11.45 -6.78
CA LEU A 10 -14.65 -12.85 -7.08
C LEU A 10 -13.15 -12.99 -7.36
N ASN A 11 -12.55 -11.95 -7.96
CA ASN A 11 -11.15 -11.90 -8.39
C ASN A 11 -10.38 -10.90 -7.53
N GLY A 12 -9.56 -11.42 -6.63
CA GLY A 12 -8.73 -10.59 -5.75
C GLY A 12 -7.64 -11.42 -5.10
N VAL A 13 -6.59 -10.73 -4.69
CA VAL A 13 -5.41 -11.33 -4.06
C VAL A 13 -5.67 -11.44 -2.57
N ASP A 14 -5.45 -12.62 -2.00
CA ASP A 14 -5.42 -12.77 -0.54
C ASP A 14 -4.15 -12.10 0.00
N ILE A 15 -4.31 -11.21 0.98
CA ILE A 15 -3.24 -10.39 1.55
C ILE A 15 -2.11 -11.26 2.11
N PHE A 16 -2.42 -12.45 2.59
CA PHE A 16 -1.47 -13.37 3.24
C PHE A 16 -1.10 -14.58 2.37
N SER A 17 -1.54 -14.63 1.11
CA SER A 17 -1.04 -15.65 0.17
C SER A 17 0.40 -15.35 -0.26
N ALA A 18 1.01 -16.29 -0.98
CA ALA A 18 2.32 -16.09 -1.61
C ALA A 18 2.31 -14.86 -2.54
N GLU A 19 1.28 -14.72 -3.38
CA GLU A 19 1.09 -13.57 -4.27
C GLU A 19 0.93 -12.26 -3.46
N GLY A 20 0.11 -12.27 -2.40
CA GLY A 20 -0.06 -11.08 -1.56
C GLY A 20 1.22 -10.65 -0.84
N THR A 21 2.04 -11.62 -0.46
CA THR A 21 3.37 -11.40 0.15
C THR A 21 4.36 -10.86 -0.87
N GLU A 22 4.40 -11.41 -2.09
CA GLU A 22 5.23 -10.91 -3.20
C GLU A 22 4.88 -9.46 -3.55
N LEU A 23 3.58 -9.16 -3.62
CA LEU A 23 3.07 -7.81 -3.85
C LEU A 23 3.22 -6.87 -2.64
N LYS A 24 3.65 -7.38 -1.47
CA LYS A 24 3.80 -6.63 -0.21
C LYS A 24 2.52 -5.89 0.19
N LEU A 25 1.36 -6.54 0.04
CA LEU A 25 0.06 -5.89 0.22
C LEU A 25 -0.11 -5.39 1.66
N LYS A 26 0.23 -6.19 2.66
CA LYS A 26 0.11 -5.81 4.07
C LYS A 26 0.94 -4.56 4.39
N GLU A 27 2.20 -4.55 3.98
CA GLU A 27 3.15 -3.47 4.24
C GLU A 27 2.69 -2.19 3.55
N LYS A 28 2.34 -2.27 2.26
CA LYS A 28 1.89 -1.11 1.49
C LYS A 28 0.60 -0.52 2.06
N ILE A 29 -0.36 -1.36 2.45
CA ILE A 29 -1.62 -0.88 3.03
C ILE A 29 -1.36 -0.16 4.35
N ASN A 30 -0.61 -0.79 5.28
CA ASN A 30 -0.30 -0.19 6.57
C ASN A 30 0.53 1.10 6.44
N LEU A 31 1.32 1.25 5.38
CA LEU A 31 2.15 2.42 5.15
C LEU A 31 1.37 3.59 4.52
N HIS A 32 0.43 3.32 3.61
CA HIS A 32 -0.18 4.36 2.75
C HIS A 32 -1.66 4.61 3.01
N VAL A 33 -2.33 3.75 3.77
CA VAL A 33 -3.77 3.80 3.97
C VAL A 33 -4.04 3.88 5.48
N PRO A 34 -5.02 4.67 5.94
CA PRO A 34 -5.33 4.80 7.36
C PRO A 34 -6.14 3.59 7.89
N ILE A 35 -5.72 2.38 7.56
CA ILE A 35 -6.29 1.12 8.07
C ILE A 35 -5.17 0.20 8.50
N SER A 36 -5.37 -0.53 9.60
CA SER A 36 -4.44 -1.55 10.07
C SER A 36 -4.87 -2.93 9.60
N ILE A 37 -3.95 -3.65 8.95
CA ILE A 37 -4.13 -5.06 8.63
C ILE A 37 -3.50 -5.90 9.74
N LEU A 38 -4.37 -6.63 10.45
CA LEU A 38 -4.02 -7.61 11.46
C LEU A 38 -4.31 -9.01 10.90
N MET A 39 -3.47 -10.00 11.23
CA MET A 39 -3.61 -11.37 10.70
C MET A 39 -4.85 -12.09 11.26
N ASP A 40 -5.19 -11.79 12.51
CA ASP A 40 -6.18 -12.52 13.30
C ASP A 40 -7.51 -11.76 13.44
N ASP A 41 -7.76 -10.74 12.61
CA ASP A 41 -9.06 -10.06 12.61
C ASP A 41 -10.12 -10.80 11.78
N ALA A 42 -11.39 -10.56 12.09
CA ALA A 42 -12.53 -11.14 11.37
C ALA A 42 -12.82 -10.44 10.03
N MET A 43 -11.83 -9.72 9.47
CA MET A 43 -12.04 -8.85 8.33
C MET A 43 -11.74 -9.53 7.00
N PRO A 44 -12.20 -8.94 5.88
CA PRO A 44 -11.93 -9.53 4.57
C PRO A 44 -10.43 -9.63 4.30
N ARG A 45 -9.95 -10.82 3.94
CA ARG A 45 -8.53 -11.07 3.65
C ARG A 45 -8.13 -10.81 2.18
N LYS A 46 -9.08 -10.44 1.32
CA LYS A 46 -8.83 -10.22 -0.11
C LYS A 46 -8.80 -8.73 -0.47
N VAL A 47 -7.95 -8.36 -1.42
CA VAL A 47 -7.93 -7.06 -2.06
C VAL A 47 -8.29 -7.26 -3.55
N CYS A 48 -9.26 -6.50 -4.07
CA CYS A 48 -9.59 -6.57 -5.49
C CYS A 48 -8.47 -5.95 -6.35
N ILE A 49 -8.40 -6.35 -7.61
CA ILE A 49 -7.33 -5.92 -8.53
C ILE A 49 -7.25 -4.40 -8.67
N GLU A 50 -8.40 -3.70 -8.71
CA GLU A 50 -8.43 -2.25 -8.77
C GLU A 50 -7.76 -1.61 -7.55
N CYS A 51 -8.03 -2.15 -6.36
CA CYS A 51 -7.39 -1.65 -5.14
C CYS A 51 -5.90 -1.99 -5.08
N CYS A 52 -5.46 -3.15 -5.59
CA CYS A 52 -4.04 -3.46 -5.72
C CYS A 52 -3.34 -2.43 -6.62
N ASN A 53 -3.92 -2.14 -7.79
CA ASN A 53 -3.34 -1.18 -8.75
C ASN A 53 -3.25 0.24 -8.17
N GLU A 54 -4.30 0.71 -7.49
CA GLU A 54 -4.29 2.04 -6.86
C GLU A 54 -3.30 2.12 -5.69
N LEU A 55 -3.18 1.04 -4.92
CA LEU A 55 -2.18 0.93 -3.84
C LEU A 55 -0.76 1.03 -4.39
N ASP A 56 -0.47 0.35 -5.51
CA ASP A 56 0.83 0.39 -6.16
C ASP A 56 1.15 1.77 -6.73
N LYS A 57 0.20 2.41 -7.43
CA LYS A 57 0.37 3.79 -7.91
C LYS A 57 0.69 4.74 -6.77
N ARG A 58 -0.05 4.65 -5.66
CA ARG A 58 0.17 5.48 -4.48
C ARG A 58 1.55 5.24 -3.85
N HIS A 59 1.94 3.97 -3.72
CA HIS A 59 3.27 3.62 -3.20
C HIS A 59 4.39 4.20 -4.05
N LEU A 60 4.32 4.01 -5.38
CA LEU A 60 5.31 4.55 -6.31
C LEU A 60 5.38 6.08 -6.26
N PHE A 61 4.22 6.74 -6.20
CA PHE A 61 4.15 8.19 -6.08
C PHE A 61 4.81 8.69 -4.80
N ILE A 62 4.55 8.06 -3.65
CA ILE A 62 5.14 8.43 -2.36
C ILE A 62 6.64 8.18 -2.35
N VAL A 63 7.13 7.05 -2.88
CA VAL A 63 8.56 6.76 -3.00
C VAL A 63 9.26 7.80 -3.88
N LEU A 64 8.65 8.15 -5.03
CA LEU A 64 9.17 9.19 -5.90
C LEU A 64 9.22 10.54 -5.18
N TYR A 65 8.14 10.93 -4.51
CA TYR A 65 8.07 12.18 -3.76
C TYR A 65 9.15 12.26 -2.69
N LEU A 66 9.31 11.21 -1.86
CA LEU A 66 10.32 11.17 -0.80
C LEU A 66 11.73 11.26 -1.37
N LYS A 67 12.03 10.50 -2.44
CA LYS A 67 13.32 10.54 -3.11
C LYS A 67 13.61 11.93 -3.66
N THR A 68 12.66 12.51 -4.39
CA THR A 68 12.79 13.86 -4.96
C THR A 68 12.97 14.91 -3.87
N ASN A 69 12.22 14.83 -2.78
CA ASN A 69 12.35 15.75 -1.66
C ASN A 69 13.75 15.68 -1.03
N ILE A 70 14.29 14.48 -0.80
CA ILE A 70 15.65 14.30 -0.29
C ILE A 70 16.68 14.97 -1.23
N GLU A 71 16.56 14.75 -2.54
CA GLU A 71 17.50 15.35 -3.51
C GLU A 71 17.36 16.88 -3.60
N LEU A 72 16.14 17.41 -3.54
CA LEU A 72 15.90 18.85 -3.51
C LEU A 72 16.47 19.51 -2.24
N MET A 73 16.28 18.88 -1.07
CA MET A 73 16.82 19.39 0.19
C MET A 73 18.35 19.43 0.18
N LYS A 74 19.00 18.40 -0.37
CA LYS A 74 20.46 18.39 -0.58
C LYS A 74 20.90 19.51 -1.52
N PHE A 75 20.22 19.66 -2.66
CA PHE A 75 20.55 20.69 -3.65
C PHE A 75 20.43 22.10 -3.09
N LEU A 76 19.42 22.35 -2.24
CA LEU A 76 19.16 23.64 -1.61
C LEU A 76 19.92 23.86 -0.29
N ASN A 77 20.71 22.88 0.16
CA ASN A 77 21.43 22.89 1.44
C ASN A 77 20.50 23.16 2.64
N ILE A 78 19.31 22.55 2.65
CA ILE A 78 18.35 22.66 3.75
C ILE A 78 18.51 21.43 4.66
N GLU A 79 18.77 21.66 5.94
CA GLU A 79 18.86 20.59 6.95
C GLU A 79 17.45 20.03 7.29
N ASN A 80 17.34 18.71 7.44
CA ASN A 80 16.11 18.09 7.96
C ASN A 80 15.92 18.52 9.43
N LYS A 81 14.81 19.19 9.74
CA LYS A 81 14.34 19.38 11.12
C LYS A 81 13.60 18.15 11.62
#